data_AF-A0A1Q7VUF0-F1
#
_entry.id   AF-A0A1Q7VUF0-F1
#
_cell.length_a   1.000
_cell.length_b   1.000
_cell.length_c   1.000
_cell.angle_alpha   90.00
_cell.angle_beta   90.00
_cell.angle_gamma   90.00
#
_symmetry.space_group_name_H-M   'P 1'
#
loop_
_entity.id
_entity.type
_entity.pdbx_description
1 polymer ?
#
loop_
_entity_poly.entity_id
_entity_poly.type
_entity_poly.pdbx_seq_one_letter_code
_entity_poly.pdbx_strand_id
1 'polypeptide(L)'
;MVGYGLGMDAYADFIAEASARRFRAPGEGGVTAEQIVAHVARTHEELIAVTESVLGGDDVTYDNREPTPRELQRYIAAYGGLAGLADRVAMTVTVLRDLAYRLDERGAVRVPASHGDPMPWAKVLELDETVEVPRRLGQLRALR
;
A
#
# COMPACT_ATOMS: atom_id res chain seq x y z
N MET A 1 19.28 19.77 -14.62
CA MET A 1 17.94 20.18 -15.07
C MET A 1 17.17 18.91 -15.36
N VAL A 2 16.49 18.37 -14.34
CA VAL A 2 15.70 17.14 -14.48
C VAL A 2 14.29 17.58 -14.85
N GLY A 3 13.85 17.21 -16.06
CA GLY A 3 12.47 17.40 -16.46
C GLY A 3 11.58 16.48 -15.63
N TYR A 4 10.80 17.07 -14.72
CA TYR A 4 9.62 16.42 -14.17
C TYR A 4 8.61 16.27 -15.32
N GLY A 5 8.70 15.15 -16.03
CA GLY A 5 7.64 14.74 -16.92
C GLY A 5 6.36 14.57 -16.10
N LEU A 6 5.27 15.20 -16.56
CA LEU A 6 3.91 14.87 -16.17
C LEU A 6 3.71 13.36 -16.42
N GLY A 7 3.81 12.54 -15.37
CA GLY A 7 3.83 11.09 -15.51
C GLY A 7 3.43 10.37 -14.23
N MET A 8 2.11 10.34 -13.97
CA MET A 8 1.38 9.39 -13.12
C MET A 8 1.98 9.10 -11.73
N ASP A 9 1.66 9.94 -10.75
CA ASP A 9 1.79 9.58 -9.33
C ASP A 9 0.71 8.53 -9.01
N ALA A 10 1.09 7.24 -9.03
CA ALA A 10 0.16 6.12 -8.87
C ALA A 10 -0.57 6.17 -7.52
N TYR A 11 0.11 6.62 -6.46
CA TYR A 11 -0.52 6.82 -5.16
C TYR A 11 -1.55 7.94 -5.22
N ALA A 12 -1.23 9.09 -5.80
CA ALA A 12 -2.16 10.21 -5.93
C ALA A 12 -3.39 9.82 -6.76
N ASP A 13 -3.18 9.11 -7.87
CA ASP A 13 -4.27 8.58 -8.70
C ASP A 13 -5.16 7.61 -7.92
N PHE A 14 -4.57 6.71 -7.14
CA PHE A 14 -5.31 5.77 -6.29
C PHE A 14 -6.12 6.48 -5.20
N ILE A 15 -5.51 7.45 -4.52
CA ILE A 15 -6.18 8.25 -3.47
C ILE A 15 -7.34 9.04 -4.07
N ALA A 16 -7.13 9.69 -5.23
CA ALA A 16 -8.16 10.45 -5.92
C ALA A 16 -9.32 9.56 -6.35
N GLU A 17 -9.01 8.38 -6.88
CA GLU A 17 -10.00 7.36 -7.26
C GLU A 17 -10.83 6.93 -6.05
N ALA A 18 -10.19 6.48 -4.97
CA ALA A 18 -10.86 6.05 -3.74
C ALA A 18 -11.74 7.16 -3.14
N SER A 19 -11.25 8.40 -3.13
CA SER A 19 -11.95 9.57 -2.60
C SER A 19 -13.18 9.96 -3.42
N ALA A 20 -13.20 9.65 -4.72
CA ALA A 20 -14.36 9.92 -5.57
C ALA A 20 -15.60 9.14 -5.13
N ARG A 21 -15.43 7.94 -4.54
CA ARG A 21 -16.50 7.09 -4.00
C ARG A 21 -17.61 6.78 -5.01
N ARG A 22 -17.25 6.62 -6.29
CA ARG A 22 -18.19 6.35 -7.40
C ARG A 22 -18.07 4.90 -7.87
N PHE A 23 -18.33 3.96 -6.96
CA PHE A 23 -18.21 2.53 -7.24
C PHE A 23 -19.54 1.81 -7.08
N ARG A 24 -19.79 0.85 -7.96
CA ARG A 24 -20.90 -0.10 -7.90
C ARG A 24 -20.50 -1.29 -7.04
N ALA A 25 -21.50 -1.95 -6.47
CA ALA A 25 -21.28 -3.24 -5.86
C ALA A 25 -20.70 -4.21 -6.92
N PRO A 26 -19.72 -5.05 -6.55
CA PRO A 26 -19.24 -6.07 -7.46
C PRO A 26 -20.34 -7.12 -7.73
N GLY A 27 -20.15 -7.93 -8.77
CA GLY A 27 -20.96 -9.13 -8.98
C GLY A 27 -20.84 -10.11 -7.80
N GLU A 28 -21.68 -11.14 -7.78
CA GLU A 28 -21.72 -12.13 -6.69
C GLU A 28 -20.32 -12.73 -6.44
N GLY A 29 -19.87 -12.68 -5.17
CA GLY A 29 -18.54 -13.15 -4.75
C GLY A 29 -17.36 -12.24 -5.11
N GLY A 30 -17.59 -11.08 -5.73
CA GLY A 30 -16.53 -10.14 -6.10
C GLY A 30 -16.03 -9.25 -4.95
N VAL A 31 -14.88 -8.63 -5.17
CA VAL A 31 -14.21 -7.78 -4.18
C VAL A 31 -14.76 -6.35 -4.25
N THR A 32 -15.15 -5.81 -3.10
CA THR A 32 -15.69 -4.44 -2.97
C THR A 32 -14.59 -3.37 -3.04
N ALA A 33 -14.99 -2.11 -3.32
CA ALA A 33 -14.07 -0.98 -3.29
C ALA A 33 -13.41 -0.83 -1.91
N GLU A 34 -14.17 -0.98 -0.83
CA GLU A 34 -13.68 -0.95 0.54
C GLU A 34 -12.62 -2.03 0.79
N GLN A 35 -12.82 -3.26 0.31
CA GLN A 35 -11.84 -4.33 0.47
C GLN A 35 -10.55 -4.06 -0.30
N ILE A 36 -10.64 -3.49 -1.51
CA ILE A 36 -9.45 -3.10 -2.30
C ILE A 36 -8.65 -2.02 -1.57
N VAL A 37 -9.31 -0.95 -1.13
CA VAL A 37 -8.64 0.17 -0.44
C VAL A 37 -8.12 -0.24 0.93
N ALA A 38 -8.86 -1.07 1.67
CA ALA A 38 -8.40 -1.63 2.94
C ALA A 38 -7.16 -2.52 2.77
N HIS A 39 -7.07 -3.29 1.69
CA HIS A 39 -5.89 -4.09 1.39
C HIS A 39 -4.65 -3.20 1.25
N VAL A 40 -4.72 -2.17 0.40
CA VAL A 40 -3.64 -1.20 0.19
C VAL A 40 -3.22 -0.54 1.51
N ALA A 41 -4.18 -0.03 2.28
CA ALA A 41 -3.90 0.62 3.56
C ALA A 41 -3.16 -0.31 4.55
N ARG A 42 -3.58 -1.58 4.64
CA ARG A 42 -2.93 -2.58 5.51
C ARG A 42 -1.54 -2.95 5.04
N THR A 43 -1.35 -3.15 3.73
CA THR A 43 -0.03 -3.40 3.14
C THR A 43 0.91 -2.24 3.46
N HIS A 44 0.47 -1.00 3.25
CA HIS A 44 1.29 0.17 3.59
C HIS A 44 1.65 0.22 5.08
N GLU A 45 0.73 -0.13 5.99
CA GLU A 45 1.02 -0.21 7.43
C GLU A 45 2.12 -1.23 7.76
N GLU A 46 2.11 -2.38 7.11
CA GLU A 46 3.16 -3.40 7.26
C GLU A 46 4.50 -2.91 6.69
N LEU A 47 4.49 -2.34 5.48
CA LEU A 47 5.69 -1.77 4.86
C LEU A 47 6.30 -0.66 5.70
N ILE A 48 5.48 0.22 6.30
CA ILE A 48 5.92 1.24 7.24
C ILE A 48 6.59 0.60 8.44
N ALA A 49 5.91 -0.33 9.12
CA ALA A 49 6.42 -0.95 10.34
C ALA A 49 7.77 -1.64 10.11
N VAL A 50 7.90 -2.40 9.02
CA VAL A 50 9.16 -3.08 8.69
C VAL A 50 10.25 -2.08 8.31
N THR A 51 9.93 -1.02 7.56
CA THR A 51 10.92 0.00 7.19
C THR A 51 11.41 0.78 8.41
N GLU A 52 10.53 1.08 9.36
CA GLU A 52 10.89 1.71 10.63
C GLU A 52 11.85 0.83 11.44
N SER A 53 11.55 -0.48 11.58
CA SER A 53 12.45 -1.43 12.24
C SER A 53 13.81 -1.55 11.53
N VAL A 54 13.82 -1.62 10.19
CA VAL A 54 15.06 -1.63 9.40
C VAL A 54 15.90 -0.38 9.67
N LEU A 55 15.28 0.80 9.66
CA LEU A 55 15.98 2.07 9.93
C LEU A 55 16.43 2.17 11.40
N GLY A 56 15.68 1.58 12.34
CA GLY A 56 16.07 1.43 13.74
C GLY A 56 17.25 0.48 13.96
N GLY A 57 17.49 -0.45 13.02
CA GLY A 57 18.51 -1.49 13.15
C GLY A 57 18.02 -2.72 13.94
N ASP A 58 16.71 -2.89 14.06
CA ASP A 58 16.09 -4.04 14.72
C ASP A 58 16.07 -5.27 13.81
N ASP A 59 16.10 -6.46 14.43
CA ASP A 59 15.84 -7.71 13.73
C ASP A 59 14.34 -7.82 13.39
N VAL A 60 14.01 -7.71 12.11
CA VAL A 60 12.64 -7.78 11.60
C VAL A 60 12.50 -8.84 10.51
N THR A 61 11.36 -9.53 10.51
CA THR A 61 10.96 -10.44 9.43
C THR A 61 9.68 -9.91 8.80
N TYR A 62 9.67 -9.81 7.48
CA TYR A 62 8.51 -9.38 6.70
C TYR A 62 7.55 -10.56 6.50
N ASP A 63 6.32 -10.43 6.99
CA ASP A 63 5.33 -11.52 6.95
C ASP A 63 4.79 -11.72 5.53
N ASN A 64 4.52 -10.62 4.83
CA ASN A 64 4.03 -10.61 3.45
C ASN A 64 2.77 -11.46 3.26
N ARG A 65 1.97 -11.60 4.32
CA ARG A 65 0.76 -12.42 4.27
C ARG A 65 -0.42 -11.60 3.76
N GLU A 66 -1.26 -12.25 2.98
CA GLU A 66 -2.53 -11.67 2.56
C GLU A 66 -3.51 -11.55 3.74
N PRO A 67 -4.11 -10.37 3.98
CA PRO A 67 -5.14 -10.21 5.00
C PRO A 67 -6.37 -11.08 4.69
N THR A 68 -6.91 -11.75 5.71
CA THR A 68 -8.14 -12.53 5.55
C THR A 68 -9.35 -11.62 5.33
N PRO A 69 -10.44 -12.10 4.70
CA PRO A 69 -11.67 -11.32 4.53
C PRO A 69 -12.24 -10.78 5.84
N ARG A 70 -12.11 -11.54 6.93
CA ARG A 70 -12.56 -11.13 8.27
C ARG A 70 -11.71 -10.00 8.85
N GLU A 71 -10.39 -10.04 8.64
CA GLU A 71 -9.49 -8.95 9.04
C GLU A 71 -9.80 -7.67 8.27
N LEU A 72 -10.00 -7.77 6.95
CA LEU A 72 -10.39 -6.62 6.13
C LEU A 72 -11.73 -6.05 6.58
N GLN A 73 -12.74 -6.88 6.86
CA GLN A 73 -14.05 -6.38 7.32
C GLN A 73 -13.96 -5.59 8.63
N ARG A 74 -13.14 -6.07 9.59
CA ARG A 74 -12.90 -5.35 10.85
C ARG A 74 -12.15 -4.03 10.60
N TYR A 75 -11.17 -4.05 9.71
CA TYR A 75 -10.40 -2.86 9.36
C TYR A 75 -11.28 -1.79 8.68
N ILE A 76 -12.11 -2.19 7.72
CA ILE A 76 -13.09 -1.33 7.05
C ILE A 76 -14.02 -0.67 8.09
N ALA A 77 -14.54 -1.45 9.04
CA ALA A 77 -15.40 -0.93 10.10
C ALA A 77 -14.66 0.05 11.02
N ALA A 78 -13.40 -0.23 11.37
CA ALA A 78 -12.58 0.62 12.23
C ALA A 78 -12.29 2.00 11.61
N TYR A 79 -12.19 2.09 10.29
CA TYR A 79 -11.95 3.33 9.55
C TYR A 79 -13.21 3.94 8.93
N GLY A 80 -14.41 3.50 9.32
CA GLY A 80 -15.67 4.12 8.88
C GLY A 80 -15.97 3.95 7.39
N GLY A 81 -15.47 2.87 6.77
CA GLY A 81 -15.70 2.57 5.36
C GLY A 81 -14.77 3.34 4.41
N LEU A 82 -15.20 3.46 3.15
CA LEU A 82 -14.34 3.92 2.05
C LEU A 82 -13.72 5.32 2.26
N ALA A 83 -14.44 6.24 2.91
CA ALA A 83 -13.94 7.60 3.14
C ALA A 83 -12.73 7.61 4.07
N GLY A 84 -12.84 7.02 5.26
CA GLY A 84 -11.71 6.98 6.20
C GLY A 84 -10.58 6.06 5.74
N LEU A 85 -10.88 5.06 4.91
CA LEU A 85 -9.84 4.27 4.25
C LEU A 85 -9.03 5.09 3.24
N ALA A 86 -9.67 5.96 2.45
CA ALA A 86 -8.97 6.84 1.53
C ALA A 86 -8.04 7.82 2.28
N ASP A 87 -8.54 8.42 3.38
CA ASP A 87 -7.73 9.26 4.26
C ASP A 87 -6.54 8.48 4.85
N ARG A 88 -6.78 7.22 5.24
CA ARG A 88 -5.75 6.36 5.80
C ARG A 88 -4.65 6.05 4.78
N VAL A 89 -5.00 5.77 3.54
CA VAL A 89 -4.02 5.56 2.45
C VAL A 89 -3.21 6.83 2.20
N ALA A 90 -3.84 8.00 2.16
CA ALA A 90 -3.14 9.27 1.97
C ALA A 90 -2.09 9.52 3.08
N MET A 91 -2.45 9.22 4.33
CA MET A 91 -1.52 9.28 5.45
C MET A 91 -0.35 8.30 5.30
N THR A 92 -0.62 7.02 5.00
CA THR A 92 0.45 6.03 4.90
C THR A 92 1.39 6.30 3.73
N VAL A 93 0.89 6.80 2.59
CA VAL A 93 1.73 7.18 1.44
C VAL A 93 2.72 8.28 1.81
N THR A 94 2.28 9.27 2.59
CA THR A 94 3.17 10.36 3.06
C THR A 94 4.31 9.80 3.89
N VAL A 95 4.01 8.87 4.80
CA VAL A 95 5.02 8.20 5.65
C VAL A 95 5.93 7.31 4.82
N LEU A 96 5.40 6.50 3.90
CA LEU A 96 6.19 5.63 3.03
C LEU A 96 7.17 6.42 2.17
N ARG A 97 6.79 7.59 1.66
CA ARG A 97 7.70 8.44 0.88
C ARG A 97 8.87 8.96 1.70
N ASP A 98 8.61 9.40 2.93
CA ASP A 98 9.69 9.81 3.86
C ASP A 98 10.62 8.64 4.19
N LEU A 99 10.04 7.48 4.52
CA LEU A 99 10.81 6.29 4.87
C LEU A 99 11.63 5.75 3.69
N ALA A 100 11.07 5.76 2.48
CA ALA A 100 11.78 5.36 1.27
C ALA A 100 12.99 6.26 1.00
N TYR A 101 12.85 7.58 1.19
CA TYR A 101 13.97 8.52 1.09
C TYR A 101 15.08 8.21 2.10
N ARG A 102 14.72 7.99 3.37
CA ARG A 102 15.69 7.65 4.43
C ARG A 102 16.35 6.28 4.22
N LEU A 103 15.62 5.32 3.65
CA LEU A 103 16.15 4.00 3.32
C LEU A 103 17.18 4.07 2.19
N ASP A 104 16.95 4.91 1.18
CA ASP A 104 17.91 5.14 0.09
C ASP A 104 19.26 5.64 0.63
N GLU A 105 19.25 6.56 1.59
CA GLU A 105 20.47 7.04 2.27
C GLU A 105 21.22 5.93 3.03
N ARG A 106 20.52 4.91 3.52
CA ARG A 106 21.11 3.76 4.24
C ARG A 106 21.78 2.76 3.28
N GLY A 107 21.37 2.74 2.01
CA GLY A 107 21.86 1.81 1.01
C GLY A 107 21.16 0.44 1.04
N ALA A 108 21.76 -0.54 0.38
CA ALA A 108 21.12 -1.83 0.11
C ALA A 108 20.86 -2.65 1.40
N VAL A 109 19.59 -2.79 1.78
CA VAL A 109 19.14 -3.66 2.87
C VAL A 109 18.36 -4.86 2.31
N ARG A 110 18.61 -6.05 2.88
CA ARG A 110 17.77 -7.24 2.66
C ARG A 110 17.04 -7.59 3.94
N VAL A 111 15.73 -7.80 3.86
CA VAL A 111 14.89 -8.17 4.99
C VAL A 111 14.47 -9.64 4.84
N PRO A 112 14.67 -10.48 5.87
CA PRO A 112 14.12 -11.83 5.90
C PRO A 112 12.61 -11.82 5.68
N ALA A 113 12.11 -12.81 4.93
CA ALA A 113 10.67 -13.01 4.73
C ALA A 113 10.21 -14.24 5.51
N SER A 114 9.00 -14.22 6.08
CA SER A 114 8.39 -15.40 6.70
C SER A 114 8.30 -16.58 5.72
N HIS A 115 8.18 -16.26 4.43
CA HIS A 115 8.08 -17.22 3.34
C HIS A 115 9.01 -16.81 2.19
N GLY A 116 9.97 -17.67 1.86
CA GLY A 116 10.89 -17.47 0.73
C GLY A 116 12.22 -16.81 1.09
N ASP A 117 12.88 -16.23 0.09
CA ASP A 117 14.20 -15.64 0.24
C ASP A 117 14.14 -14.20 0.80
N PRO A 118 15.20 -13.73 1.49
CA PRO A 118 15.29 -12.34 1.94
C PRO A 118 15.14 -11.35 0.78
N MET A 119 14.27 -10.37 0.95
CA MET A 119 13.90 -9.42 -0.10
C MET A 119 14.74 -8.15 -0.08
N PRO A 120 15.15 -7.61 -1.24
CA PRO A 120 15.78 -6.29 -1.32
C PRO A 120 14.76 -5.21 -0.96
N TRP A 121 14.88 -4.62 0.24
CA TRP A 121 13.79 -3.88 0.86
C TRP A 121 13.38 -2.61 0.09
N ALA A 122 14.36 -1.83 -0.39
CA ALA A 122 14.08 -0.66 -1.22
C ALA A 122 13.32 -1.02 -2.51
N LYS A 123 13.59 -2.22 -3.08
CA LYS A 123 12.88 -2.70 -4.26
C LYS A 123 11.45 -3.11 -3.94
N VAL A 124 11.17 -3.61 -2.74
CA VAL A 124 9.79 -3.91 -2.29
C VAL A 124 8.97 -2.62 -2.26
N LEU A 125 9.49 -1.54 -1.68
CA LEU A 125 8.82 -0.24 -1.65
C LEU A 125 8.60 0.34 -3.06
N GLU A 126 9.60 0.20 -3.94
CA GLU A 126 9.48 0.61 -5.35
C GLU A 126 8.37 -0.18 -6.08
N LEU A 127 8.28 -1.49 -5.86
CA LEU A 127 7.28 -2.35 -6.49
C LEU A 127 5.86 -2.06 -5.97
N ASP A 128 5.72 -1.62 -4.72
CA ASP A 128 4.42 -1.19 -4.19
C ASP A 128 3.84 -0.02 -5.01
N GLU A 129 4.64 1.03 -5.24
CA GLU A 129 4.23 2.20 -6.03
C GLU A 129 4.10 1.90 -7.53
N THR A 130 4.99 1.09 -8.09
CA THR A 130 5.10 0.91 -9.56
C THR A 130 4.28 -0.26 -10.10
N VAL A 131 3.90 -1.22 -9.26
CA VAL A 131 3.21 -2.44 -9.69
C VAL A 131 1.93 -2.67 -8.89
N GLU A 132 2.02 -2.74 -7.56
CA GLU A 132 0.90 -3.18 -6.75
C GLU A 132 -0.22 -2.14 -6.70
N VAL A 133 0.10 -0.88 -6.41
CA VAL A 133 -0.88 0.21 -6.39
C VAL A 133 -1.53 0.44 -7.76
N PRO A 134 -0.80 0.49 -8.88
CA PRO A 134 -1.40 0.52 -10.22
C PRO A 134 -2.33 -0.66 -10.50
N ARG A 135 -1.97 -1.87 -10.08
CA ARG A 135 -2.83 -3.06 -10.21
C ARG A 135 -4.13 -2.88 -9.42
N ARG A 136 -4.06 -2.41 -8.17
CA ARG A 136 -5.23 -2.13 -7.32
C ARG A 136 -6.08 -0.97 -7.85
N LEU A 137 -5.46 0.05 -8.42
CA LEU A 137 -6.13 1.14 -9.11
C LEU A 137 -6.95 0.63 -10.30
N GLY A 138 -6.39 -0.28 -11.09
CA GLY A 138 -7.11 -0.96 -12.18
C GLY A 138 -8.35 -1.71 -11.68
N GLN A 139 -8.22 -2.45 -10.57
CA GLN A 139 -9.35 -3.14 -9.94
C GLN A 139 -10.43 -2.17 -9.45
N LEU A 140 -10.03 -1.06 -8.83
CA LEU A 140 -10.95 -0.06 -8.32
C LEU A 140 -11.72 0.63 -9.45
N ARG A 141 -11.03 0.99 -10.54
CA ARG A 141 -11.64 1.58 -11.75
C ARG A 141 -12.62 0.63 -12.45
N ALA A 142 -12.41 -0.69 -12.35
CA ALA A 142 -13.32 -1.69 -12.91
C ALA A 142 -14.68 -1.76 -12.18
N LEU A 143 -14.80 -1.17 -10.98
CA LEU A 143 -16.05 -1.12 -10.22
C LEU A 143 -16.94 0.09 -10.56
N ARG A 144 -16.57 0.95 -11.52
CA ARG A 144 -17.35 2.15 -11.89
C ARG A 144 -18.62 1.85 -12.70
#